data_AF-A0A1C4A330-F1
#
_entry.id   AF-A0A1C4A330-F1
#
_cell.length_a   1.000
_cell.length_b   1.000
_cell.length_c   1.000
_cell.angle_alpha   90.00
_cell.angle_beta   90.00
_cell.angle_gamma   90.00
#
_symmetry.space_group_name_H-M   'P 1'
#
loop_
_entity.id
_entity.type
_entity.pdbx_description
1 polymer ?
#
loop_
_entity_poly.entity_id
_entity_poly.type
_entity_poly.pdbx_seq_one_letter_code
_entity_poly.pdbx_strand_id
1 'polypeptide(L)'
;MVVSASALKSNITKLKSKIVDIDRDEIICIQALNDLYGLVERLNNLDADILKEQEIILAQGFANRFITKTNRNKLSANELSNLGLLKDILMATYIIKITYQNIVEPSFRTEAELTHLSEDIDNLKRQKNEYEDLLKKADRLLALESVIVHAEDTIEKISEISSEVESYNSKISSHSQEVEDIIDKISNNKNLSDKYIAEINATNEKIDAQIELIEQNERKYRETFNDLNLFINDTKNQFQEQKNEIQKIIEDANRASMAGSFQKRKTEITNSIRFLDLCTFVFLGAIVCILWYIFSSSYNQEIFSPTLFFSRTPITLPLIWLAWLASRRSTYLTRIREDYAYKYSSAMAFEGYKKQVQEISPELQEKLLEIAVNNLGDNPTRLYKDKIKHTPIDLEYFLDLIKSLPKEKIEELLKLISNWKK
;
A
#
# COMPACT_ATOMS: atom_id res chain seq x y z
N MET A 1 -81.20 -3.99 -126.61
CA MET A 1 -81.58 -5.23 -125.90
C MET A 1 -82.50 -4.80 -124.76
N VAL A 2 -83.81 -5.08 -124.88
CA VAL A 2 -84.85 -4.62 -123.96
C VAL A 2 -84.60 -5.19 -122.56
N VAL A 3 -84.39 -4.34 -121.55
CA VAL A 3 -84.09 -4.76 -120.17
C VAL A 3 -85.39 -4.88 -119.38
N SER A 4 -85.71 -6.06 -118.86
CA SER A 4 -86.95 -6.33 -118.13
C SER A 4 -86.90 -5.83 -116.68
N ALA A 5 -88.04 -5.35 -116.16
CA ALA A 5 -88.18 -4.84 -114.79
C ALA A 5 -87.83 -5.88 -113.69
N SER A 6 -87.82 -7.19 -114.02
CA SER A 6 -87.43 -8.24 -113.07
C SER A 6 -85.91 -8.29 -112.83
N ALA A 7 -85.10 -7.90 -113.82
CA ALA A 7 -83.64 -7.86 -113.69
C ALA A 7 -83.17 -6.76 -112.72
N LEU A 8 -83.90 -5.63 -112.65
CA LEU A 8 -83.61 -4.53 -111.73
C LEU A 8 -83.92 -4.90 -110.27
N LYS A 9 -85.03 -5.61 -110.03
CA LYS A 9 -85.43 -6.10 -108.69
C LYS A 9 -84.38 -7.03 -108.07
N SER A 10 -83.85 -7.95 -108.89
CA SER A 10 -82.82 -8.91 -108.49
C SER A 10 -81.53 -8.21 -108.04
N ASN A 11 -81.11 -7.18 -108.77
CA ASN A 11 -79.89 -6.43 -108.46
C ASN A 11 -80.01 -5.56 -107.20
N ILE A 12 -81.15 -4.89 -106.97
CA ILE A 12 -81.40 -4.14 -105.73
C ILE A 12 -81.37 -5.07 -104.51
N THR A 13 -81.92 -6.28 -104.64
CA THR A 13 -81.95 -7.27 -103.56
C THR A 13 -80.53 -7.78 -103.23
N LYS A 14 -79.70 -8.03 -104.25
CA LYS A 14 -78.28 -8.39 -104.07
C LYS A 14 -77.46 -7.27 -103.43
N LEU A 15 -77.75 -6.02 -103.77
CA LEU A 15 -77.08 -4.87 -103.16
C LEU A 15 -77.45 -4.76 -101.66
N LYS A 16 -78.72 -4.96 -101.31
CA LYS A 16 -79.21 -4.92 -99.93
C LYS A 16 -78.57 -6.00 -99.04
N SER A 17 -78.39 -7.22 -99.55
CA SER A 17 -77.74 -8.29 -98.76
C SER A 17 -76.27 -7.96 -98.48
N LYS A 18 -75.56 -7.38 -99.46
CA LYS A 18 -74.16 -7.00 -99.29
C LYS A 18 -73.99 -5.82 -98.33
N ILE A 19 -74.93 -4.87 -98.32
CA ILE A 19 -74.90 -3.69 -97.44
C ILE A 19 -74.86 -4.05 -95.95
N VAL A 20 -75.47 -5.16 -95.55
CA VAL A 20 -75.44 -5.63 -94.15
C VAL A 20 -74.02 -6.05 -93.71
N ASP A 21 -73.19 -6.48 -94.66
CA ASP A 21 -71.84 -7.01 -94.41
C ASP A 21 -70.72 -6.01 -94.78
N ILE A 22 -71.08 -4.77 -95.17
CA ILE A 22 -70.11 -3.77 -95.66
C ILE A 22 -69.07 -3.38 -94.59
N ASP A 23 -69.41 -3.47 -93.29
CA ASP A 23 -68.52 -3.07 -92.18
C ASP A 23 -67.36 -4.06 -91.94
N ARG A 24 -67.26 -5.14 -92.72
CA ARG A 24 -66.32 -6.25 -92.48
C ARG A 24 -65.22 -6.42 -93.52
N ASP A 25 -65.33 -5.88 -94.75
CA ASP A 25 -64.35 -6.15 -95.80
C ASP A 25 -64.29 -5.09 -96.93
N GLU A 26 -63.08 -4.61 -97.25
CA GLU A 26 -62.78 -3.56 -98.24
C GLU A 26 -63.16 -3.98 -99.68
N ILE A 27 -63.05 -5.28 -99.98
CA ILE A 27 -63.39 -5.85 -101.29
C ILE A 27 -64.91 -5.80 -101.53
N ILE A 28 -65.71 -5.96 -100.47
CA ILE A 28 -67.17 -5.94 -100.53
C ILE A 28 -67.68 -4.52 -100.81
N CYS A 29 -67.03 -3.50 -100.22
CA CYS A 29 -67.28 -2.08 -100.52
C CYS A 29 -67.13 -1.76 -102.02
N ILE A 30 -66.00 -2.15 -102.62
CA ILE A 30 -65.69 -1.84 -104.02
C ILE A 30 -66.66 -2.55 -104.97
N GLN A 31 -67.03 -3.80 -104.66
CA GLN A 31 -68.03 -4.54 -105.43
C GLN A 31 -69.43 -3.90 -105.34
N ALA A 32 -69.85 -3.46 -104.15
CA ALA A 32 -71.11 -2.77 -103.97
C ALA A 32 -71.17 -1.45 -104.76
N LEU A 33 -70.07 -0.72 -104.83
CA LEU A 33 -69.94 0.53 -105.61
C LEU A 33 -70.06 0.29 -107.12
N ASN A 34 -69.45 -0.79 -107.63
CA ASN A 34 -69.57 -1.20 -109.03
C ASN A 34 -71.00 -1.68 -109.38
N ASP A 35 -71.64 -2.43 -108.49
CA ASP A 35 -73.03 -2.88 -108.67
C ASP A 35 -73.99 -1.67 -108.70
N LEU A 36 -73.74 -0.65 -107.86
CA LEU A 36 -74.49 0.61 -107.83
C LEU A 36 -74.29 1.42 -109.12
N TYR A 37 -73.06 1.49 -109.65
CA TYR A 37 -72.77 2.11 -110.95
C TYR A 37 -73.53 1.41 -112.09
N GLY A 38 -73.52 0.07 -112.12
CA GLY A 38 -74.25 -0.71 -113.11
C GLY A 38 -75.78 -0.54 -113.04
N LEU A 39 -76.32 -0.28 -111.85
CA LEU A 39 -77.74 0.05 -111.66
C LEU A 39 -78.07 1.44 -112.20
N VAL A 40 -77.23 2.45 -111.94
CA VAL A 40 -77.39 3.81 -112.45
C VAL A 40 -77.28 3.86 -113.97
N GLU A 41 -76.31 3.15 -114.56
CA GLU A 41 -76.15 3.07 -116.02
C GLU A 41 -77.34 2.39 -116.73
N ARG A 42 -77.98 1.42 -116.08
CA ARG A 42 -79.19 0.78 -116.59
C ARG A 42 -80.43 1.67 -116.44
N LEU A 43 -80.49 2.47 -115.37
CA LEU A 43 -81.51 3.51 -115.21
C LEU A 43 -81.39 4.62 -116.28
N ASN A 44 -80.19 4.88 -116.81
CA ASN A 44 -79.97 5.87 -117.88
C ASN A 44 -80.50 5.42 -119.26
N ASN A 45 -80.71 4.12 -119.49
CA ASN A 45 -81.07 3.56 -120.80
C ASN A 45 -82.56 3.14 -120.93
N LEU A 46 -83.43 3.66 -120.05
CA LEU A 46 -84.87 3.36 -120.04
C LEU A 46 -85.65 4.43 -120.82
N ASP A 47 -86.21 4.05 -121.99
CA ASP A 47 -87.21 4.86 -122.72
C ASP A 47 -88.53 4.83 -121.95
N ALA A 48 -88.98 5.98 -121.42
CA ALA A 48 -90.22 6.08 -120.64
C ALA A 48 -91.08 7.29 -121.04
N ASP A 49 -92.40 7.11 -121.02
CA ASP A 49 -93.45 8.08 -121.33
C ASP A 49 -93.35 9.38 -120.49
N ILE A 50 -93.75 10.51 -121.07
CA ILE A 50 -93.41 11.91 -120.72
C ILE A 50 -93.67 12.31 -119.23
N LEU A 51 -94.54 11.61 -118.50
CA LEU A 51 -94.82 11.87 -117.06
C LEU A 51 -93.90 11.10 -116.09
N LYS A 52 -93.25 10.01 -116.51
CA LYS A 52 -92.29 9.23 -115.69
C LYS A 52 -90.86 9.79 -115.79
N GLU A 53 -90.61 10.69 -116.74
CA GLU A 53 -89.28 11.23 -117.04
C GLU A 53 -88.72 12.14 -115.92
N GLN A 54 -89.57 12.93 -115.23
CA GLN A 54 -89.10 13.88 -114.19
C GLN A 54 -88.53 13.22 -112.93
N GLU A 55 -89.16 12.16 -112.40
CA GLU A 55 -88.67 11.46 -111.20
C GLU A 55 -87.40 10.67 -111.50
N ILE A 56 -87.31 10.11 -112.72
CA ILE A 56 -86.11 9.44 -113.22
C ILE A 56 -84.96 10.45 -113.34
N ILE A 57 -85.20 11.64 -113.89
CA ILE A 57 -84.18 12.71 -113.99
C ILE A 57 -83.69 13.18 -112.61
N LEU A 58 -84.57 13.30 -111.61
CA LEU A 58 -84.18 13.68 -110.23
C LEU A 58 -83.30 12.62 -109.56
N ALA A 59 -83.67 11.33 -109.69
CA ALA A 59 -82.87 10.22 -109.19
C ALA A 59 -81.53 10.10 -109.93
N GLN A 60 -81.52 10.32 -111.24
CA GLN A 60 -80.31 10.39 -112.06
C GLN A 60 -79.39 11.55 -111.63
N GLY A 61 -79.95 12.74 -111.35
CA GLY A 61 -79.19 13.91 -110.89
C GLY A 61 -78.54 13.71 -109.51
N PHE A 62 -79.23 13.05 -108.58
CA PHE A 62 -78.67 12.68 -107.28
C PHE A 62 -77.60 11.59 -107.41
N ALA A 63 -77.87 10.52 -108.17
CA ALA A 63 -76.91 9.44 -108.39
C ALA A 63 -75.62 9.92 -109.08
N ASN A 64 -75.73 10.77 -110.10
CA ASN A 64 -74.58 11.31 -110.82
C ASN A 64 -73.77 12.32 -109.99
N ARG A 65 -74.35 12.99 -108.99
CA ARG A 65 -73.62 13.87 -108.06
C ARG A 65 -72.57 13.12 -107.22
N PHE A 66 -72.80 11.84 -106.94
CA PHE A 66 -71.87 10.99 -106.19
C PHE A 66 -70.91 10.20 -107.10
N ILE A 67 -71.23 10.10 -108.39
CA ILE A 67 -70.46 9.39 -109.41
C ILE A 67 -69.81 10.40 -110.37
N THR A 68 -68.90 11.24 -109.88
CA THR A 68 -67.91 11.89 -110.76
C THR A 68 -66.80 10.89 -111.08
N LYS A 69 -66.35 10.86 -112.34
CA LYS A 69 -65.28 9.98 -112.88
C LYS A 69 -63.99 9.95 -112.03
N THR A 70 -63.80 10.93 -111.15
CA THR A 70 -62.74 11.03 -110.13
C THR A 70 -62.78 9.94 -109.04
N ASN A 71 -63.96 9.44 -108.66
CA ASN A 71 -64.10 8.39 -107.62
C ASN A 71 -63.74 6.98 -108.12
N ARG A 72 -63.53 6.78 -109.42
CA ARG A 72 -63.16 5.47 -109.99
C ARG A 72 -61.67 5.16 -109.85
N ASN A 73 -60.82 6.18 -109.76
CA ASN A 73 -59.37 6.03 -109.92
C ASN A 73 -58.55 6.50 -108.69
N LYS A 74 -59.20 6.91 -107.61
CA LYS A 74 -58.56 7.14 -106.29
C LYS A 74 -59.45 6.56 -105.19
N LEU A 75 -59.26 5.28 -104.90
CA LEU A 75 -59.62 4.71 -103.62
C LEU A 75 -58.32 4.16 -103.03
N SER A 76 -57.67 4.96 -102.18
CA SER A 76 -56.64 4.46 -101.29
C SER A 76 -57.31 4.02 -99.98
N ALA A 77 -56.83 2.92 -99.40
CA ALA A 77 -57.41 2.24 -98.22
C ALA A 77 -57.66 3.15 -96.99
N ASN A 78 -57.06 4.34 -96.94
CA ASN A 78 -57.21 5.29 -95.82
C ASN A 78 -58.42 6.23 -95.91
N GLU A 79 -59.15 6.31 -97.02
CA GLU A 79 -60.40 7.10 -97.12
C GLU A 79 -61.67 6.23 -97.00
N LEU A 80 -61.52 4.91 -96.89
CA LEU A 80 -62.60 3.92 -96.81
C LEU A 80 -63.19 3.71 -95.40
N SER A 81 -62.52 4.18 -94.34
CA SER A 81 -63.05 4.17 -92.96
C SER A 81 -63.86 5.42 -92.61
N ASN A 82 -64.14 6.29 -93.59
CA ASN A 82 -65.01 7.44 -93.39
C ASN A 82 -66.45 6.96 -93.22
N LEU A 83 -66.96 7.03 -91.99
CA LEU A 83 -68.37 6.85 -91.65
C LEU A 83 -69.31 7.63 -92.60
N GLY A 84 -68.81 8.74 -93.17
CA GLY A 84 -69.49 9.54 -94.20
C GLY A 84 -69.67 8.83 -95.55
N LEU A 85 -68.66 8.14 -96.07
CA LEU A 85 -68.72 7.46 -97.38
C LEU A 85 -69.67 6.25 -97.32
N LEU A 86 -69.66 5.53 -96.19
CA LEU A 86 -70.62 4.47 -95.90
C LEU A 86 -72.06 5.01 -95.81
N LYS A 87 -72.24 6.13 -95.09
CA LYS A 87 -73.53 6.83 -94.97
C LYS A 87 -74.04 7.31 -96.34
N ASP A 88 -73.16 7.78 -97.22
CA ASP A 88 -73.51 8.25 -98.56
C ASP A 88 -73.93 7.10 -99.49
N ILE A 89 -73.24 5.95 -99.45
CA ILE A 89 -73.63 4.74 -100.20
C ILE A 89 -75.00 4.22 -99.73
N LEU A 90 -75.24 4.23 -98.41
CA LEU A 90 -76.53 3.87 -97.83
C LEU A 90 -77.63 4.81 -98.31
N MET A 91 -77.37 6.12 -98.34
CA MET A 91 -78.36 7.12 -98.76
C MET A 91 -78.69 7.01 -100.25
N ALA A 92 -77.69 6.83 -101.12
CA ALA A 92 -77.88 6.65 -102.57
C ALA A 92 -78.69 5.37 -102.88
N THR A 93 -78.40 4.28 -102.17
CA THR A 93 -79.15 3.02 -102.31
C THR A 93 -80.62 3.18 -101.87
N TYR A 94 -80.84 3.93 -100.78
CA TYR A 94 -82.19 4.21 -100.28
C TYR A 94 -83.01 5.02 -101.28
N ILE A 95 -82.42 6.03 -101.92
CA ILE A 95 -83.10 6.85 -102.94
C ILE A 95 -83.47 6.00 -104.16
N ILE A 96 -82.53 5.21 -104.71
CA ILE A 96 -82.79 4.31 -105.85
C ILE A 96 -83.90 3.30 -105.53
N LYS A 97 -83.94 2.80 -104.28
CA LYS A 97 -84.98 1.90 -103.80
C LYS A 97 -86.36 2.57 -103.79
N ILE A 98 -86.44 3.84 -103.36
CA ILE A 98 -87.69 4.61 -103.38
C ILE A 98 -88.16 4.86 -104.82
N THR A 99 -87.26 5.26 -105.74
CA THR A 99 -87.64 5.49 -107.15
C THR A 99 -88.14 4.20 -107.80
N TYR A 100 -87.51 3.06 -107.50
CA TYR A 100 -87.98 1.75 -107.97
C TYR A 100 -89.35 1.37 -107.40
N GLN A 101 -89.61 1.63 -106.11
CA GLN A 101 -90.91 1.36 -105.48
C GLN A 101 -92.04 2.20 -106.11
N ASN A 102 -91.79 3.44 -106.49
CA ASN A 102 -92.78 4.29 -107.18
C ASN A 102 -93.09 3.83 -108.62
N ILE A 103 -92.14 3.22 -109.33
CA ILE A 103 -92.30 2.79 -110.74
C ILE A 103 -93.11 1.49 -110.89
N VAL A 104 -93.00 0.57 -109.91
CA VAL A 104 -93.49 -0.81 -110.07
C VAL A 104 -94.78 -1.09 -109.28
N GLU A 105 -95.07 -0.39 -108.17
CA GLU A 105 -96.29 -0.61 -107.38
C GLU A 105 -96.82 0.71 -106.74
N PRO A 106 -97.80 1.40 -107.34
CA PRO A 106 -98.43 2.56 -106.71
C PRO A 106 -99.54 2.08 -105.75
N SER A 107 -99.25 1.93 -104.45
CA SER A 107 -100.31 1.81 -103.44
C SER A 107 -99.86 2.23 -102.03
N PHE A 108 -100.73 2.99 -101.35
CA PHE A 108 -100.56 3.64 -100.04
C PHE A 108 -100.24 2.66 -98.89
N ARG A 109 -99.35 3.02 -97.93
CA ARG A 109 -98.94 2.20 -96.77
C ARG A 109 -99.93 2.23 -95.60
N THR A 110 -100.07 1.11 -94.89
CA THR A 110 -101.07 0.85 -93.82
C THR A 110 -100.49 0.97 -92.39
N GLU A 111 -101.36 1.23 -91.41
CA GLU A 111 -101.10 1.60 -89.99
C GLU A 111 -100.23 0.61 -89.16
N ALA A 112 -100.14 -0.65 -89.56
CA ALA A 112 -99.41 -1.70 -88.84
C ALA A 112 -97.87 -1.61 -88.92
N GLU A 113 -97.31 -0.90 -89.92
CA GLU A 113 -95.86 -0.70 -90.03
C GLU A 113 -95.36 0.43 -89.11
N LEU A 114 -96.23 1.39 -88.73
CA LEU A 114 -95.87 2.49 -87.82
C LEU A 114 -95.73 2.00 -86.37
N THR A 115 -96.51 1.01 -85.96
CA THR A 115 -96.40 0.39 -84.63
C THR A 115 -95.09 -0.38 -84.46
N HIS A 116 -94.63 -1.07 -85.50
CA HIS A 116 -93.37 -1.83 -85.46
C HIS A 116 -92.14 -0.91 -85.32
N LEU A 117 -92.18 0.27 -85.93
CA LEU A 117 -91.09 1.25 -85.83
C LEU A 117 -91.04 1.94 -84.46
N SER A 118 -92.20 2.17 -83.83
CA SER A 118 -92.28 2.65 -82.44
C SER A 118 -91.64 1.65 -81.47
N GLU A 119 -91.87 0.35 -81.71
CA GLU A 119 -91.34 -0.72 -80.88
C GLU A 119 -89.81 -0.82 -80.96
N ASP A 120 -89.24 -0.62 -82.15
CA ASP A 120 -87.77 -0.56 -82.33
C ASP A 120 -87.14 0.65 -81.61
N ILE A 121 -87.81 1.82 -81.62
CA ILE A 121 -87.33 3.02 -80.90
C ILE A 121 -87.35 2.81 -79.39
N ASP A 122 -88.38 2.13 -78.85
CA ASP A 122 -88.45 1.83 -77.43
C ASP A 122 -87.41 0.79 -77.01
N ASN A 123 -87.10 -0.18 -77.87
CA ASN A 123 -86.00 -1.12 -77.65
C ASN A 123 -84.63 -0.41 -77.61
N LEU A 124 -84.37 0.54 -78.51
CA LEU A 124 -83.13 1.33 -78.48
C LEU A 124 -83.01 2.21 -77.23
N LYS A 125 -84.11 2.81 -76.75
CA LYS A 125 -84.13 3.55 -75.48
C LYS A 125 -83.82 2.64 -74.29
N ARG A 126 -84.34 1.40 -74.27
CA ARG A 126 -84.01 0.41 -73.23
C ARG A 126 -82.52 0.09 -73.21
N GLN A 127 -81.93 -0.18 -74.37
CA GLN A 127 -80.49 -0.45 -74.46
C GLN A 127 -79.64 0.71 -73.96
N LYS A 128 -80.01 1.96 -74.29
CA LYS A 128 -79.30 3.15 -73.78
C LYS A 128 -79.32 3.21 -72.24
N ASN A 129 -80.47 2.97 -71.62
CA ASN A 129 -80.59 2.98 -70.15
C ASN A 129 -79.77 1.86 -69.50
N GLU A 130 -79.70 0.68 -70.12
CA GLU A 130 -78.84 -0.42 -69.66
C GLU A 130 -77.35 -0.03 -69.73
N TYR A 131 -76.91 0.63 -70.80
CA TYR A 131 -75.54 1.13 -70.90
C TYR A 131 -75.22 2.22 -69.87
N GLU A 132 -76.16 3.13 -69.56
CA GLU A 132 -75.98 4.14 -68.52
C GLU A 132 -75.86 3.51 -67.11
N ASP A 133 -76.59 2.42 -66.83
CA ASP A 133 -76.46 1.68 -65.56
C ASP A 133 -75.13 0.90 -65.46
N LEU A 134 -74.67 0.32 -66.57
CA LEU A 134 -73.35 -0.32 -66.66
C LEU A 134 -72.20 0.69 -66.42
N LEU A 135 -72.33 1.92 -66.93
CA LEU A 135 -71.33 2.98 -66.70
C LEU A 135 -71.21 3.32 -65.21
N LYS A 136 -72.34 3.47 -64.50
CA LYS A 136 -72.35 3.72 -63.05
C LYS A 136 -71.72 2.57 -62.24
N LYS A 137 -71.88 1.33 -62.70
CA LYS A 137 -71.23 0.16 -62.08
C LYS A 137 -69.71 0.18 -62.31
N ALA A 138 -69.26 0.60 -63.50
CA ALA A 138 -67.84 0.77 -63.79
C ALA A 138 -67.19 1.85 -62.91
N ASP A 139 -67.85 2.99 -62.70
CA ASP A 139 -67.34 4.06 -61.81
C ASP A 139 -67.18 3.57 -60.36
N ARG A 140 -68.11 2.75 -59.87
CA ARG A 140 -68.00 2.13 -58.55
C ARG A 140 -66.84 1.14 -58.44
N LEU A 141 -66.53 0.42 -59.52
CA LEU A 141 -65.40 -0.51 -59.56
C LEU A 141 -64.06 0.25 -59.52
N LEU A 142 -63.94 1.38 -60.24
CA LEU A 142 -62.76 2.24 -60.17
C LEU A 142 -62.54 2.82 -58.75
N ALA A 143 -63.61 3.22 -58.08
CA ALA A 143 -63.52 3.68 -56.69
C ALA A 143 -63.05 2.55 -55.75
N LEU A 144 -63.53 1.31 -55.96
CA LEU A 144 -63.12 0.15 -55.18
C LEU A 144 -61.63 -0.19 -55.39
N GLU A 145 -61.13 -0.08 -56.61
CA GLU A 145 -59.72 -0.31 -56.94
C GLU A 145 -58.79 0.63 -56.16
N SER A 146 -59.16 1.92 -56.04
CA SER A 146 -58.40 2.88 -55.23
C SER A 146 -58.35 2.52 -53.73
N VAL A 147 -59.42 1.96 -53.18
CA VAL A 147 -59.49 1.53 -51.78
C VAL A 147 -58.64 0.28 -51.55
N ILE A 148 -58.62 -0.64 -52.53
CA ILE A 148 -57.77 -1.84 -52.47
C ILE A 148 -56.29 -1.45 -52.45
N VAL A 149 -55.87 -0.51 -53.29
CA VAL A 149 -54.47 -0.02 -53.32
C VAL A 149 -54.08 0.59 -51.97
N HIS A 150 -54.96 1.37 -51.33
CA HIS A 150 -54.70 1.89 -49.99
C HIS A 150 -54.64 0.80 -48.92
N ALA A 151 -55.49 -0.24 -49.02
CA ALA A 151 -55.44 -1.38 -48.11
C ALA A 151 -54.12 -2.15 -48.25
N GLU A 152 -53.62 -2.34 -49.47
CA GLU A 152 -52.32 -2.99 -49.74
C GLU A 152 -51.16 -2.22 -49.11
N ASP A 153 -51.09 -0.89 -49.28
CA ASP A 153 -50.07 -0.03 -48.64
C ASP A 153 -50.14 -0.10 -47.09
N THR A 154 -51.35 -0.19 -46.52
CA THR A 154 -51.48 -0.38 -45.07
C THR A 154 -51.02 -1.76 -44.60
N ILE A 155 -51.25 -2.81 -45.39
CA ILE A 155 -50.78 -4.17 -45.07
C ILE A 155 -49.25 -4.23 -45.13
N GLU A 156 -48.63 -3.57 -46.10
CA GLU A 156 -47.18 -3.49 -46.21
C GLU A 156 -46.57 -2.80 -44.97
N LYS A 157 -47.11 -1.65 -44.57
CA LYS A 157 -46.70 -0.95 -43.34
C LYS A 157 -46.88 -1.79 -42.08
N ILE A 158 -47.98 -2.54 -41.98
CA ILE A 158 -48.23 -3.45 -40.85
C ILE A 158 -47.21 -4.59 -40.83
N SER A 159 -46.86 -5.14 -41.99
CA SER A 159 -45.84 -6.18 -42.12
C SER A 159 -44.46 -5.67 -41.68
N GLU A 160 -44.10 -4.44 -42.06
CA GLU A 160 -42.84 -3.81 -41.65
C GLU A 160 -42.77 -3.64 -40.13
N ILE A 161 -43.83 -3.07 -39.53
CA ILE A 161 -43.95 -2.93 -38.06
C ILE A 161 -43.90 -4.30 -37.36
N SER A 162 -44.57 -5.32 -37.90
CA SER A 162 -44.54 -6.68 -37.35
C SER A 162 -43.11 -7.21 -37.25
N SER A 163 -42.32 -7.00 -38.31
CA SER A 163 -40.91 -7.44 -38.35
C SER A 163 -40.05 -6.69 -37.32
N GLU A 164 -40.30 -5.39 -37.11
CA GLU A 164 -39.62 -4.62 -36.08
C GLU A 164 -39.98 -5.10 -34.67
N VAL A 165 -41.27 -5.40 -34.42
CA VAL A 165 -41.73 -5.94 -33.13
C VAL A 165 -41.10 -7.30 -32.82
N GLU A 166 -41.00 -8.20 -33.81
CA GLU A 166 -40.29 -9.47 -33.65
C GLU A 166 -38.81 -9.27 -33.32
N SER A 167 -38.16 -8.32 -34.00
CA SER A 167 -36.77 -7.93 -33.71
C SER A 167 -36.61 -7.41 -32.28
N TYR A 168 -37.49 -6.52 -31.82
CA TYR A 168 -37.44 -6.03 -30.44
C TYR A 168 -37.73 -7.13 -29.41
N ASN A 169 -38.67 -8.04 -29.65
CA ASN A 169 -38.93 -9.18 -28.78
C ASN A 169 -37.73 -10.12 -28.66
N SER A 170 -37.01 -10.33 -29.76
CA SER A 170 -35.77 -11.13 -29.74
C SER A 170 -34.69 -10.47 -28.87
N LYS A 171 -34.54 -9.14 -28.97
CA LYS A 171 -33.61 -8.35 -28.12
C LYS A 171 -34.03 -8.35 -26.66
N ILE A 172 -35.32 -8.21 -26.36
CA ILE A 172 -35.81 -8.25 -24.97
C ILE A 172 -35.53 -9.61 -24.35
N SER A 173 -35.76 -10.69 -25.08
CA SER A 173 -35.45 -12.05 -24.62
C SER A 173 -33.96 -12.23 -24.31
N SER A 174 -33.07 -11.71 -25.18
CA SER A 174 -31.63 -11.80 -24.94
C SER A 174 -31.20 -11.01 -23.69
N HIS A 175 -31.68 -9.78 -23.54
CA HIS A 175 -31.37 -8.95 -22.36
C HIS A 175 -31.96 -9.54 -21.08
N SER A 176 -33.14 -10.16 -21.13
CA SER A 176 -33.73 -10.84 -19.98
C SER A 176 -32.84 -11.98 -19.48
N GLN A 177 -32.28 -12.77 -20.40
CA GLN A 177 -31.34 -13.85 -20.06
C GLN A 177 -30.05 -13.31 -19.44
N GLU A 178 -29.49 -12.22 -20.00
CA GLU A 178 -28.30 -11.57 -19.46
C GLU A 178 -28.53 -11.03 -18.04
N VAL A 179 -29.71 -10.46 -17.78
CA VAL A 179 -30.08 -9.97 -16.44
C VAL A 179 -30.17 -11.12 -15.44
N GLU A 180 -30.74 -12.27 -15.83
CA GLU A 180 -30.84 -13.46 -14.97
C GLU A 180 -29.45 -14.00 -14.60
N ASP A 181 -28.55 -14.11 -15.59
CA ASP A 181 -27.14 -14.49 -15.37
C ASP A 181 -26.41 -13.52 -14.43
N ILE A 182 -26.69 -12.21 -14.52
CA ILE A 182 -26.12 -11.19 -13.64
C ILE A 182 -26.65 -11.35 -12.21
N ILE A 183 -27.95 -11.60 -12.03
CA ILE A 183 -28.56 -11.82 -10.71
C ILE A 183 -27.95 -13.04 -10.02
N ASP A 184 -27.71 -14.12 -10.75
CA ASP A 184 -27.05 -15.32 -10.22
C ASP A 184 -25.61 -15.04 -9.80
N LYS A 185 -24.85 -14.31 -10.62
CA LYS A 185 -23.48 -13.88 -10.28
C LYS A 185 -23.45 -13.00 -9.03
N ILE A 186 -24.38 -12.05 -8.90
CA ILE A 186 -24.51 -11.18 -7.73
C ILE A 186 -24.83 -12.00 -6.48
N SER A 187 -25.76 -12.95 -6.59
CA SER A 187 -26.16 -13.81 -5.46
C SER A 187 -24.99 -14.68 -4.97
N ASN A 188 -24.22 -15.23 -5.91
CA ASN A 188 -23.03 -16.02 -5.57
C ASN A 188 -21.94 -15.14 -4.92
N ASN A 189 -21.69 -13.95 -5.47
CA ASN A 189 -20.74 -13.00 -4.88
C ASN A 189 -21.15 -12.55 -3.48
N LYS A 190 -22.45 -12.36 -3.23
CA LYS A 190 -22.96 -12.03 -1.90
C LYS A 190 -22.68 -13.15 -0.90
N ASN A 191 -22.96 -14.41 -1.26
CA ASN A 191 -22.65 -15.56 -0.40
C ASN A 191 -21.15 -15.68 -0.09
N LEU A 192 -20.30 -15.43 -1.09
CA LEU A 192 -18.84 -15.38 -0.89
C LEU A 192 -18.44 -14.25 0.05
N SER A 193 -19.02 -13.06 -0.10
CA SER A 193 -18.78 -11.92 0.79
C SER A 193 -19.18 -12.22 2.23
N ASP A 194 -20.34 -12.83 2.46
CA ASP A 194 -20.80 -13.20 3.80
C ASP A 194 -19.86 -14.23 4.45
N LYS A 195 -19.34 -15.18 3.65
CA LYS A 195 -18.32 -16.13 4.12
C LYS A 195 -17.01 -15.43 4.50
N TYR A 196 -16.52 -14.50 3.68
CA TYR A 196 -15.31 -13.73 4.01
C TYR A 196 -15.49 -12.86 5.25
N ILE A 197 -16.66 -12.26 5.45
CA ILE A 197 -16.98 -11.50 6.67
C ILE A 197 -16.92 -12.41 7.90
N ALA A 198 -17.49 -13.62 7.82
CA ALA A 198 -17.42 -14.58 8.92
C ALA A 198 -15.98 -15.01 9.23
N GLU A 199 -15.16 -15.27 8.21
CA GLU A 199 -13.73 -15.61 8.37
C GLU A 199 -12.92 -14.45 8.97
N ILE A 200 -13.19 -13.21 8.56
CA ILE A 200 -12.56 -12.00 9.12
C ILE A 200 -12.92 -11.87 10.60
N ASN A 201 -14.19 -12.00 10.96
CA ASN A 201 -14.64 -11.90 12.35
C ASN A 201 -14.00 -12.97 13.24
N ALA A 202 -13.97 -14.23 12.78
CA ALA A 202 -13.30 -15.32 13.50
C ALA A 202 -11.79 -15.09 13.64
N THR A 203 -11.17 -14.39 12.68
CA THR A 203 -9.75 -14.03 12.74
C THR A 203 -9.52 -12.88 13.72
N ASN A 204 -10.39 -11.88 13.74
CA ASN A 204 -10.34 -10.77 14.70
C ASN A 204 -10.47 -11.27 16.14
N GLU A 205 -11.40 -12.19 16.43
CA GLU A 205 -11.51 -12.81 17.77
C GLU A 205 -10.22 -13.51 18.20
N LYS A 206 -9.52 -14.18 17.28
CA LYS A 206 -8.22 -14.81 17.57
C LYS A 206 -7.13 -13.77 17.81
N ILE A 207 -7.14 -12.67 17.07
CA ILE A 207 -6.19 -11.56 17.25
C ILE A 207 -6.42 -10.91 18.62
N ASP A 208 -7.66 -10.63 19.00
CA ASP A 208 -7.98 -10.04 20.30
C ASP A 208 -7.52 -10.94 21.46
N ALA A 209 -7.76 -12.25 21.35
CA ALA A 209 -7.27 -13.22 22.33
C ALA A 209 -5.73 -13.25 22.41
N GLN A 210 -5.02 -13.09 21.28
CA GLN A 210 -3.56 -12.99 21.27
C GLN A 210 -3.06 -11.67 21.88
N ILE A 211 -3.75 -10.56 21.63
CA ILE A 211 -3.43 -9.25 22.22
C ILE A 211 -3.56 -9.32 23.75
N GLU A 212 -4.64 -9.88 24.29
CA GLU A 212 -4.81 -10.05 25.75
C GLU A 212 -3.67 -10.88 26.36
N LEU A 213 -3.25 -11.95 25.67
CA LEU A 213 -2.19 -12.83 26.12
C LEU A 213 -0.82 -12.12 26.09
N ILE A 214 -0.57 -11.29 25.07
CA ILE A 214 0.62 -10.43 24.98
C ILE A 214 0.64 -9.42 26.12
N GLU A 215 -0.48 -8.72 26.38
CA GLU A 215 -0.58 -7.74 27.46
C GLU A 215 -0.37 -8.37 28.85
N GLN A 216 -0.86 -9.60 29.05
CA GLN A 216 -0.62 -10.34 30.30
C GLN A 216 0.86 -10.69 30.45
N ASN A 217 1.51 -11.13 29.37
CA ASN A 217 2.93 -11.44 29.39
C ASN A 217 3.79 -10.18 29.61
N GLU A 218 3.47 -9.06 28.96
CA GLU A 218 4.16 -7.79 29.18
C GLU A 218 4.07 -7.34 30.65
N ARG A 219 2.90 -7.50 31.29
CA ARG A 219 2.75 -7.23 32.73
C ARG A 219 3.69 -8.10 33.57
N LYS A 220 3.71 -9.40 33.34
CA LYS A 220 4.62 -10.34 34.04
C LYS A 220 6.08 -10.01 33.83
N TYR A 221 6.48 -9.68 32.59
CA TYR A 221 7.85 -9.29 32.26
C TYR A 221 8.24 -7.98 32.95
N ARG A 222 7.33 -7.00 33.03
CA ARG A 222 7.58 -5.73 33.72
C ARG A 222 7.78 -5.93 35.22
N GLU A 223 6.95 -6.76 35.86
CA GLU A 223 7.07 -7.09 37.29
C GLU A 223 8.40 -7.79 37.57
N THR A 224 8.71 -8.87 36.85
CA THR A 224 9.99 -9.59 37.01
C THR A 224 11.21 -8.72 36.71
N PHE A 225 11.13 -7.82 35.73
CA PHE A 225 12.20 -6.87 35.45
C PHE A 225 12.41 -5.87 36.59
N ASN A 226 11.33 -5.40 37.22
CA ASN A 226 11.43 -4.51 38.36
C ASN A 226 12.04 -5.21 39.58
N ASP A 227 11.61 -6.44 39.87
CA ASP A 227 12.16 -7.25 40.95
C ASP A 227 13.64 -7.56 40.73
N LEU A 228 14.03 -7.87 39.49
CA LEU A 228 15.43 -8.09 39.14
C LEU A 228 16.28 -6.84 39.35
N ASN A 229 15.76 -5.66 38.99
CA ASN A 229 16.48 -4.40 39.22
C ASN A 229 16.62 -4.08 40.70
N LEU A 230 15.60 -4.34 41.52
CA LEU A 230 15.69 -4.21 42.97
C LEU A 230 16.76 -5.15 43.54
N PHE A 231 16.76 -6.42 43.12
CA PHE A 231 17.76 -7.41 43.52
C PHE A 231 19.18 -7.02 43.10
N ILE A 232 19.37 -6.56 41.86
CA ILE A 232 20.67 -6.09 41.36
C ILE A 232 21.17 -4.90 42.18
N ASN A 233 20.31 -3.93 42.47
CA ASN A 233 20.69 -2.75 43.25
C ASN A 233 21.03 -3.12 44.70
N ASP A 234 20.25 -4.00 45.33
CA ASP A 234 20.54 -4.49 46.68
C ASP A 234 21.86 -5.26 46.72
N THR A 235 22.05 -6.20 45.79
CA THR A 235 23.29 -6.96 45.65
C THR A 235 24.49 -6.06 45.42
N LYS A 236 24.35 -5.02 44.58
CA LYS A 236 25.40 -4.04 44.32
C LYS A 236 25.76 -3.26 45.59
N ASN A 237 24.78 -2.84 46.37
CA ASN A 237 25.00 -2.15 47.64
C ASN A 237 25.74 -3.06 48.63
N GLN A 238 25.30 -4.31 48.78
CA GLN A 238 25.97 -5.30 49.63
C GLN A 238 27.42 -5.56 49.21
N PHE A 239 27.69 -5.70 47.90
CA PHE A 239 29.06 -5.85 47.40
C PHE A 239 29.92 -4.62 47.71
N GLN A 240 29.36 -3.42 47.61
CA GLN A 240 30.09 -2.19 47.90
C GLN A 240 30.38 -2.05 49.39
N GLU A 241 29.44 -2.43 50.26
CA GLU A 241 29.65 -2.51 51.71
C GLU A 241 30.74 -3.54 52.07
N GLN A 242 30.65 -4.76 51.53
CA GLN A 242 31.65 -5.80 51.76
C GLN A 242 33.04 -5.38 51.26
N LYS A 243 33.12 -4.73 50.10
CA LYS A 243 34.39 -4.20 49.57
C LYS A 243 35.00 -3.17 50.52
N ASN A 244 34.19 -2.24 51.04
CA ASN A 244 34.66 -1.24 51.99
C ASN A 244 35.12 -1.88 53.31
N GLU A 245 34.40 -2.90 53.78
CA GLU A 245 34.78 -3.65 54.98
C GLU A 245 36.09 -4.41 54.80
N ILE A 246 36.27 -5.13 53.69
CA ILE A 246 37.52 -5.83 53.34
C ILE A 246 38.68 -4.83 53.28
N GLN A 247 38.48 -3.68 52.65
CA GLN A 247 39.51 -2.65 52.56
C GLN A 247 39.90 -2.12 53.95
N LYS A 248 38.91 -1.86 54.81
CA LYS A 248 39.15 -1.46 56.20
C LYS A 248 39.91 -2.53 56.99
N ILE A 249 39.56 -3.81 56.83
CA ILE A 249 40.26 -4.93 57.48
C ILE A 249 41.72 -5.00 57.00
N ILE A 250 41.99 -4.83 55.69
CA ILE A 250 43.35 -4.83 55.15
C ILE A 250 44.17 -3.66 55.72
N GLU A 251 43.58 -2.46 55.80
CA GLU A 251 44.22 -1.28 56.38
C GLU A 251 44.49 -1.47 57.88
N ASP A 252 43.51 -1.97 58.63
CA ASP A 252 43.64 -2.24 60.07
C ASP A 252 44.67 -3.35 60.34
N ALA A 253 44.71 -4.41 59.51
CA ALA A 253 45.69 -5.49 59.60
C ALA A 253 47.11 -5.01 59.27
N ASN A 254 47.28 -4.18 58.24
CA ASN A 254 48.60 -3.60 57.91
C ASN A 254 49.10 -2.67 59.01
N ARG A 255 48.23 -1.80 59.54
CA ARG A 255 48.54 -0.93 60.68
C ARG A 255 48.91 -1.75 61.92
N ALA A 256 48.11 -2.77 62.26
CA ALA A 256 48.36 -3.62 63.41
C ALA A 256 49.59 -4.53 63.25
N SER A 257 49.87 -5.01 62.03
CA SER A 257 51.02 -5.87 61.75
C SER A 257 52.34 -5.10 61.81
N MET A 258 52.49 -4.04 61.00
CA MET A 258 53.75 -3.30 60.92
C MET A 258 54.00 -2.44 62.17
N ALA A 259 53.06 -1.57 62.56
CA ALA A 259 53.25 -0.74 63.75
C ALA A 259 53.15 -1.56 65.04
N GLY A 260 52.21 -2.50 65.13
CA GLY A 260 52.05 -3.32 66.33
C GLY A 260 53.28 -4.19 66.65
N SER A 261 54.00 -4.69 65.64
CA SER A 261 55.25 -5.43 65.87
C SER A 261 56.35 -4.54 66.49
N PHE A 262 56.49 -3.29 66.03
CA PHE A 262 57.41 -2.32 66.64
C PHE A 262 56.99 -1.92 68.05
N GLN A 263 55.69 -1.72 68.29
CA GLN A 263 55.14 -1.42 69.61
C GLN A 263 55.42 -2.56 70.60
N LYS A 264 55.13 -3.81 70.19
CA LYS A 264 55.38 -5.00 70.99
C LYS A 264 56.86 -5.08 71.37
N ARG A 265 57.76 -4.91 70.40
CA ARG A 265 59.20 -4.94 70.66
C ARG A 265 59.67 -3.81 71.60
N LYS A 266 59.15 -2.59 71.42
CA LYS A 266 59.38 -1.46 72.35
C LYS A 266 58.96 -1.82 73.78
N THR A 267 57.79 -2.43 73.96
CA THR A 267 57.28 -2.81 75.30
C THR A 267 58.11 -3.90 75.97
N GLU A 268 58.54 -4.93 75.23
CA GLU A 268 59.43 -5.99 75.73
C GLU A 268 60.77 -5.41 76.22
N ILE A 269 61.36 -4.50 75.44
CA ILE A 269 62.61 -3.82 75.80
C ILE A 269 62.40 -2.91 77.01
N THR A 270 61.29 -2.19 77.08
CA THR A 270 60.95 -1.32 78.23
C THR A 270 60.88 -2.11 79.53
N ASN A 271 60.28 -3.28 79.52
CA ASN A 271 60.23 -4.15 80.68
C ASN A 271 61.63 -4.65 81.08
N SER A 272 62.46 -4.99 80.09
CA SER A 272 63.86 -5.39 80.32
C SER A 272 64.72 -4.26 80.91
N ILE A 273 64.52 -3.02 80.46
CA ILE A 273 65.17 -1.82 81.00
C ILE A 273 64.77 -1.62 82.46
N ARG A 274 63.46 -1.65 82.77
CA ARG A 274 62.96 -1.49 84.15
C ARG A 274 63.56 -2.52 85.11
N PHE A 275 63.71 -3.77 84.66
CA PHE A 275 64.37 -4.80 85.45
C PHE A 275 65.86 -4.49 85.67
N LEU A 276 66.59 -4.06 84.65
CA LEU A 276 68.00 -3.69 84.78
C LEU A 276 68.20 -2.46 85.68
N ASP A 277 67.35 -1.43 85.54
CA ASP A 277 67.39 -0.24 86.39
C ASP A 277 67.13 -0.61 87.85
N LEU A 278 66.15 -1.48 88.10
CA LEU A 278 65.90 -2.03 89.44
C LEU A 278 67.14 -2.73 90.01
N CYS A 279 67.80 -3.59 89.22
CA CYS A 279 69.05 -4.24 89.62
C CYS A 279 70.14 -3.22 89.96
N THR A 280 70.31 -2.17 89.16
CA THR A 280 71.27 -1.09 89.43
C THR A 280 70.97 -0.39 90.75
N PHE A 281 69.71 -0.04 91.03
CA PHE A 281 69.32 0.58 92.30
C PHE A 281 69.55 -0.35 93.50
N VAL A 282 69.29 -1.65 93.35
CA VAL A 282 69.56 -2.65 94.39
C VAL A 282 71.06 -2.76 94.68
N PHE A 283 71.91 -2.84 93.65
CA PHE A 283 73.37 -2.88 93.86
C PHE A 283 73.90 -1.60 94.49
N LEU A 284 73.40 -0.44 94.08
CA LEU A 284 73.79 0.85 94.65
C LEU A 284 73.36 0.96 96.12
N GLY A 285 72.15 0.50 96.46
CA GLY A 285 71.68 0.38 97.84
C GLY A 285 72.55 -0.57 98.68
N ALA A 286 72.92 -1.74 98.13
CA ALA A 286 73.80 -2.69 98.80
C ALA A 286 75.20 -2.11 99.07
N ILE A 287 75.76 -1.35 98.13
CA ILE A 287 77.03 -0.63 98.32
C ILE A 287 76.92 0.34 99.49
N VAL A 288 75.87 1.16 99.54
CA VAL A 288 75.66 2.11 100.64
C VAL A 288 75.53 1.39 101.98
N CYS A 289 74.76 0.30 102.06
CA CYS A 289 74.63 -0.50 103.27
C CYS A 289 75.96 -1.10 103.74
N ILE A 290 76.76 -1.64 102.82
CA ILE A 290 78.07 -2.25 103.16
C ILE A 290 79.07 -1.16 103.58
N LEU A 291 79.11 -0.02 102.88
CA LEU A 291 79.97 1.10 103.27
C LEU A 291 79.58 1.66 104.64
N TRP A 292 78.28 1.76 104.93
CA TRP A 292 77.79 2.15 106.25
C TRP A 292 78.22 1.17 107.33
N TYR A 293 78.09 -0.13 107.08
CA TYR A 293 78.56 -1.17 108.00
C TYR A 293 80.07 -1.12 108.24
N ILE A 294 80.88 -0.98 107.18
CA ILE A 294 82.34 -0.85 107.28
C ILE A 294 82.73 0.43 108.04
N PHE A 295 82.04 1.54 107.77
CA PHE A 295 82.26 2.80 108.47
C PHE A 295 81.96 2.67 109.97
N SER A 296 80.80 2.11 110.32
CA SER A 296 80.42 1.86 111.71
C SER A 296 81.40 0.93 112.42
N SER A 297 81.94 -0.08 111.75
CA SER A 297 82.91 -1.01 112.33
C SER A 297 84.33 -0.41 112.44
N SER A 298 84.68 0.60 111.65
CA SER A 298 85.99 1.26 111.66
C SER A 298 86.08 2.40 112.69
N TYR A 299 84.96 2.75 113.30
CA TYR A 299 84.86 3.72 114.38
C TYR A 299 85.00 2.99 115.72
N ASN A 300 86.20 3.01 116.30
CA ASN A 300 86.43 2.46 117.64
C ASN A 300 86.31 3.58 118.66
N GLN A 301 85.32 3.46 119.55
CA GLN A 301 84.88 4.28 120.69
C GLN A 301 85.18 5.79 120.74
N GLU A 302 86.26 6.35 120.19
CA GLU A 302 86.49 7.80 120.04
C GLU A 302 87.34 8.21 118.80
N ILE A 303 88.00 7.29 118.06
CA ILE A 303 88.89 7.67 116.93
C ILE A 303 88.61 6.81 115.69
N PHE A 304 88.41 7.47 114.55
CA PHE A 304 88.30 6.82 113.24
C PHE A 304 89.67 6.31 112.79
N SER A 305 89.78 5.01 112.48
CA SER A 305 90.98 4.41 111.91
C SER A 305 90.88 4.28 110.38
N PRO A 306 91.59 5.09 109.58
CA PRO A 306 91.52 5.03 108.12
C PRO A 306 92.03 3.68 107.56
N THR A 307 93.02 3.06 108.21
CA THR A 307 93.58 1.74 107.84
C THR A 307 92.50 0.67 107.71
N LEU A 308 91.63 0.55 108.72
CA LEU A 308 90.59 -0.49 108.79
C LEU A 308 89.45 -0.21 107.81
N PHE A 309 89.15 1.06 107.54
CA PHE A 309 88.16 1.44 106.55
C PHE A 309 88.64 1.07 105.13
N PHE A 310 89.82 1.55 104.72
CA PHE A 310 90.35 1.34 103.36
C PHE A 310 90.76 -0.11 103.09
N SER A 311 91.15 -0.90 104.10
CA SER A 311 91.46 -2.32 103.90
C SER A 311 90.21 -3.18 103.62
N ARG A 312 89.02 -2.73 104.04
CA ARG A 312 87.76 -3.47 103.87
C ARG A 312 86.89 -2.97 102.71
N THR A 313 87.09 -1.74 102.22
CA THR A 313 86.35 -1.20 101.07
C THR A 313 86.46 -2.01 99.77
N PRO A 314 87.56 -2.75 99.45
CA PRO A 314 87.62 -3.53 98.22
C PRO A 314 86.52 -4.59 98.09
N ILE A 315 85.85 -4.97 99.18
CA ILE A 315 84.70 -5.90 99.16
C ILE A 315 83.50 -5.34 98.38
N THR A 316 83.37 -4.02 98.23
CA THR A 316 82.30 -3.40 97.44
C THR A 316 82.62 -3.32 95.94
N LEU A 317 83.87 -3.56 95.54
CA LEU A 317 84.32 -3.42 94.15
C LEU A 317 83.53 -4.32 93.17
N PRO A 318 83.23 -5.61 93.48
CA PRO A 318 82.39 -6.44 92.62
C PRO A 318 80.97 -5.89 92.44
N LEU A 319 80.39 -5.29 93.49
CA LEU A 319 79.05 -4.67 93.41
C LEU A 319 79.06 -3.40 92.56
N ILE A 320 80.10 -2.58 92.67
CA ILE A 320 80.30 -1.40 91.82
C ILE A 320 80.40 -1.83 90.35
N TRP A 321 81.15 -2.91 90.07
CA TRP A 321 81.27 -3.46 88.72
C TRP A 321 79.93 -3.98 88.17
N LEU A 322 79.14 -4.68 88.99
CA LEU A 322 77.80 -5.16 88.60
C LEU A 322 76.82 -4.01 88.37
N ALA A 323 76.83 -2.98 89.23
CA ALA A 323 76.00 -1.78 89.06
C ALA A 323 76.36 -1.03 87.75
N TRP A 324 77.65 -0.89 87.46
CA TRP A 324 78.16 -0.31 86.23
C TRP A 324 77.75 -1.12 84.99
N LEU A 325 77.89 -2.46 85.04
CA LEU A 325 77.52 -3.34 83.94
C LEU A 325 76.00 -3.30 83.65
N ALA A 326 75.18 -3.32 84.70
CA ALA A 326 73.72 -3.20 84.58
C ALA A 326 73.31 -1.83 84.01
N SER A 327 73.91 -0.74 84.48
CA SER A 327 73.67 0.62 83.97
C SER A 327 74.07 0.76 82.49
N ARG A 328 75.21 0.19 82.10
CA ARG A 328 75.66 0.16 80.70
C ARG A 328 74.69 -0.60 79.80
N ARG A 329 74.20 -1.75 80.24
CA ARG A 329 73.22 -2.56 79.51
C ARG A 329 71.86 -1.84 79.41
N SER A 330 71.41 -1.16 80.47
CA SER A 330 70.18 -0.36 80.46
C SER A 330 70.25 0.81 79.48
N THR A 331 71.37 1.55 79.48
CA THR A 331 71.63 2.64 78.52
C THR A 331 71.57 2.14 77.07
N TYR A 332 72.16 0.97 76.83
CA TYR A 332 72.15 0.33 75.52
C TYR A 332 70.73 -0.05 75.07
N LEU A 333 69.97 -0.74 75.93
CA LEU A 333 68.59 -1.11 75.63
C LEU A 333 67.69 0.12 75.44
N THR A 334 67.96 1.21 76.16
CA THR A 334 67.21 2.48 76.01
C THR A 334 67.35 3.06 74.60
N ARG A 335 68.54 2.96 73.98
CA ARG A 335 68.72 3.39 72.58
C ARG A 335 67.94 2.52 71.61
N ILE A 336 67.95 1.20 71.80
CA ILE A 336 67.11 0.30 71.00
C ILE A 336 65.63 0.68 71.20
N ARG A 337 65.19 0.91 72.45
CA ARG A 337 63.81 1.30 72.75
C ARG A 337 63.40 2.57 71.99
N GLU A 338 64.26 3.59 71.95
CA GLU A 338 63.96 4.82 71.20
C GLU A 338 63.93 4.60 69.68
N ASP A 339 64.82 3.77 69.12
CA ASP A 339 64.77 3.40 67.70
C ASP A 339 63.47 2.69 67.32
N TYR A 340 63.02 1.73 68.14
CA TYR A 340 61.73 1.06 67.94
C TYR A 340 60.53 1.97 68.21
N ALA A 341 60.65 2.93 69.13
CA ALA A 341 59.62 3.95 69.35
C ALA A 341 59.47 4.87 68.14
N TYR A 342 60.58 5.29 67.54
CA TYR A 342 60.61 6.06 66.30
C TYR A 342 60.03 5.27 65.12
N LYS A 343 60.41 3.99 64.96
CA LYS A 343 59.84 3.10 63.93
C LYS A 343 58.34 2.91 64.10
N TYR A 344 57.85 2.77 65.34
CA TYR A 344 56.42 2.70 65.63
C TYR A 344 55.68 3.98 65.21
N SER A 345 56.17 5.17 65.60
CA SER A 345 55.53 6.44 65.21
C SER A 345 55.58 6.67 63.70
N SER A 346 56.70 6.34 63.05
CA SER A 346 56.87 6.48 61.61
C SER A 346 55.97 5.53 60.82
N ALA A 347 55.78 4.29 61.29
CA ALA A 347 54.84 3.34 60.69
C ALA A 347 53.37 3.80 60.84
N MET A 348 53.00 4.36 61.99
CA MET A 348 51.66 4.94 62.20
C MET A 348 51.41 6.18 61.32
N ALA A 349 52.41 7.05 61.19
CA ALA A 349 52.32 8.22 60.32
C ALA A 349 52.27 7.83 58.83
N PHE A 350 53.02 6.80 58.43
CA PHE A 350 53.00 6.27 57.06
C PHE A 350 51.60 5.83 56.63
N GLU A 351 50.85 5.10 57.47
CA GLU A 351 49.47 4.72 57.15
C GLU A 351 48.55 5.95 56.99
N GLY A 352 48.76 7.00 57.79
CA GLY A 352 48.03 8.27 57.66
C GLY A 352 48.34 9.00 56.35
N TYR A 353 49.61 9.07 55.95
CA TYR A 353 50.05 9.72 54.71
C TYR A 353 49.73 8.89 53.47
N LYS A 354 49.80 7.56 53.54
CA LYS A 354 49.52 6.66 52.42
C LYS A 354 48.14 6.91 51.83
N LYS A 355 47.12 7.09 52.67
CA LYS A 355 45.75 7.42 52.22
C LYS A 355 45.69 8.75 51.47
N GLN A 356 46.29 9.79 52.02
CA GLN A 356 46.27 11.14 51.43
C GLN A 356 47.08 11.21 50.13
N VAL A 357 48.21 10.50 50.06
CA VAL A 357 49.12 10.52 48.93
C VAL A 357 48.61 9.67 47.76
N GLN A 358 47.93 8.55 48.02
CA GLN A 358 47.28 7.73 46.98
C GLN A 358 46.26 8.52 46.15
N GLU A 359 45.63 9.54 46.74
CA GLU A 359 44.64 10.38 46.06
C GLU A 359 45.27 11.54 45.26
N ILE A 360 46.52 11.93 45.57
CA ILE A 360 47.16 13.13 45.02
C ILE A 360 48.06 12.82 43.82
N SER A 361 49.06 11.93 43.97
CA SER A 361 49.95 11.58 42.86
C SER A 361 50.72 10.26 43.06
N PRO A 362 50.93 9.48 41.98
CA PRO A 362 51.67 8.22 42.04
C PRO A 362 53.16 8.42 42.36
N GLU A 363 53.78 9.50 41.88
CA GLU A 363 55.20 9.82 42.16
C GLU A 363 55.45 10.07 43.66
N LEU A 364 54.51 10.74 44.33
CA LEU A 364 54.61 10.99 45.77
C LEU A 364 54.41 9.70 46.57
N GLN A 365 53.59 8.76 46.07
CA GLN A 365 53.40 7.44 46.68
C GLN A 365 54.69 6.60 46.61
N GLU A 366 55.37 6.59 45.46
CA GLU A 366 56.66 5.91 45.29
C GLU A 366 57.71 6.47 46.26
N LYS A 367 57.83 7.79 46.33
CA LYS A 367 58.75 8.47 47.25
C LYS A 367 58.42 8.17 48.72
N LEU A 368 57.14 8.13 49.08
CA LEU A 368 56.70 7.78 50.44
C LEU A 368 57.07 6.34 50.80
N LEU A 369 56.89 5.39 49.87
CA LEU A 369 57.26 4.00 50.04
C LEU A 369 58.78 3.83 50.19
N GLU A 370 59.57 4.51 49.36
CA GLU A 370 61.02 4.50 49.45
C GLU A 370 61.52 5.02 50.81
N ILE A 371 60.99 6.16 51.26
CA ILE A 371 61.31 6.75 52.57
C ILE A 371 60.91 5.80 53.71
N ALA A 372 59.76 5.13 53.61
CA ALA A 372 59.29 4.19 54.63
C ALA A 372 60.19 2.94 54.70
N VAL A 373 60.54 2.35 53.56
CA VAL A 373 61.43 1.18 53.50
C VAL A 373 62.80 1.52 54.08
N ASN A 374 63.39 2.66 53.70
CA ASN A 374 64.70 3.07 54.19
C ASN A 374 64.68 3.37 55.70
N ASN A 375 63.65 4.03 56.22
CA ASN A 375 63.60 4.39 57.64
C ASN A 375 63.20 3.23 58.57
N LEU A 376 62.32 2.34 58.11
CA LEU A 376 61.77 1.24 58.93
C LEU A 376 62.58 -0.05 58.79
N GLY A 377 63.25 -0.26 57.64
CA GLY A 377 64.01 -1.48 57.33
C GLY A 377 65.42 -1.54 57.93
N ASP A 378 65.95 -0.41 58.40
CA ASP A 378 67.31 -0.34 58.95
C ASP A 378 67.51 -1.19 60.21
N ASN A 379 68.59 -1.96 60.25
CA ASN A 379 68.89 -2.86 61.37
C ASN A 379 69.33 -2.07 62.63
N PRO A 380 68.78 -2.37 63.83
CA PRO A 380 69.20 -1.73 65.08
C PRO A 380 70.69 -1.92 65.43
N THR A 381 71.41 -2.80 64.73
CA THR A 381 72.86 -2.97 64.89
C THR A 381 73.67 -1.69 64.58
N ARG A 382 73.08 -0.71 63.86
CA ARG A 382 73.71 0.60 63.64
C ARG A 382 74.02 1.34 64.95
N LEU A 383 73.22 1.13 65.99
CA LEU A 383 73.35 1.81 67.29
C LEU A 383 74.57 1.36 68.11
N TYR A 384 75.28 0.30 67.67
CA TYR A 384 76.47 -0.23 68.34
C TYR A 384 77.78 0.44 67.89
N LYS A 385 77.78 1.21 66.78
CA LYS A 385 79.02 1.76 66.21
C LYS A 385 79.57 2.95 66.98
N ASP A 386 78.73 3.67 67.71
CA ASP A 386 79.14 4.86 68.44
C ASP A 386 79.73 4.50 69.81
N LYS A 387 81.02 4.84 70.03
CA LYS A 387 81.68 4.68 71.33
C LYS A 387 81.01 5.60 72.36
N ILE A 388 80.37 5.00 73.35
CA ILE A 388 79.70 5.74 74.42
C ILE A 388 80.67 5.89 75.61
N LYS A 389 80.77 7.11 76.15
CA LYS A 389 81.47 7.38 77.40
C LYS A 389 80.65 6.83 78.57
N HIS A 390 81.21 5.92 79.35
CA HIS A 390 80.47 5.14 80.36
C HIS A 390 81.09 5.16 81.76
N THR A 391 82.13 5.95 82.00
CA THR A 391 82.73 6.09 83.34
C THR A 391 82.57 7.53 83.83
N PRO A 392 82.27 7.75 85.13
CA PRO A 392 82.26 9.09 85.73
C PRO A 392 83.64 9.78 85.69
N ILE A 393 84.71 8.98 85.56
CA ILE A 393 86.09 9.42 85.46
C ILE A 393 86.56 9.04 84.05
N ASP A 394 86.95 10.03 83.23
CA ASP A 394 87.69 9.75 82.00
C ASP A 394 89.05 9.21 82.43
N LEU A 395 89.25 7.89 82.30
CA LEU A 395 90.51 7.24 82.66
C LEU A 395 91.67 7.87 81.86
N GLU A 396 91.40 8.32 80.63
CA GLU A 396 92.31 9.11 79.79
C GLU A 396 92.67 10.45 80.44
N TYR A 397 91.69 11.20 80.96
CA TYR A 397 91.95 12.46 81.66
C TYR A 397 92.75 12.25 82.94
N PHE A 398 92.48 11.17 83.68
CA PHE A 398 93.23 10.82 84.89
C PHE A 398 94.68 10.37 84.58
N LEU A 399 94.87 9.62 83.49
CA LEU A 399 96.19 9.23 82.97
C LEU A 399 96.98 10.44 82.47
N ASP A 400 96.33 11.39 81.82
CA ASP A 400 96.95 12.65 81.38
C ASP A 400 97.25 13.58 82.57
N LEU A 401 96.41 13.59 83.60
CA LEU A 401 96.66 14.32 84.85
C LEU A 401 97.85 13.74 85.62
N ILE A 402 97.98 12.41 85.68
CA ILE A 402 99.14 11.74 86.31
C ILE A 402 100.42 11.99 85.50
N LYS A 403 100.35 11.98 84.17
CA LYS A 403 101.51 12.25 83.30
C LYS A 403 101.97 13.72 83.32
N SER A 404 101.07 14.66 83.61
CA SER A 404 101.36 16.09 83.65
C SER A 404 101.91 16.59 85.01
N LEU A 405 101.99 15.73 86.03
CA LEU A 405 102.57 16.07 87.33
C LEU A 405 104.12 15.99 87.30
N PRO A 406 104.84 17.00 87.83
CA PRO A 406 106.30 16.98 87.92
C PRO A 406 106.80 15.87 88.87
N LYS A 407 107.92 15.22 88.51
CA LYS A 407 108.48 14.07 89.23
C LYS A 407 108.70 14.32 90.72
N GLU A 408 109.03 15.56 91.10
CA GLU A 408 109.23 15.97 92.50
C GLU A 408 107.97 15.83 93.37
N LYS A 409 106.78 16.17 92.84
CA LYS A 409 105.51 16.00 93.56
C LYS A 409 105.10 14.53 93.68
N ILE A 410 105.46 13.70 92.70
CA ILE A 410 105.20 12.26 92.73
C ILE A 410 106.08 11.60 93.82
N GLU A 411 107.34 12.02 93.95
CA GLU A 411 108.23 11.57 95.04
C GLU A 411 107.76 12.05 96.42
N GLU A 412 107.21 13.27 96.51
CA GLU A 412 106.66 13.81 97.76
C GLU A 412 105.40 13.05 98.21
N LEU A 413 104.51 12.68 97.27
CA LEU A 413 103.36 11.81 97.52
C LEU A 413 103.79 10.38 97.91
N LEU A 414 104.83 9.82 97.29
CA LEU A 414 105.38 8.52 97.66
C LEU A 414 106.08 8.54 99.04
N LYS A 415 106.72 9.65 99.42
CA LYS A 415 107.29 9.86 100.77
C LYS A 415 106.21 10.02 101.84
N LEU A 416 105.10 10.69 101.53
CA LEU A 416 103.94 10.78 102.43
C LEU A 416 103.29 9.41 102.67
N ILE A 417 103.25 8.55 101.66
CA ILE A 417 102.74 7.17 101.76
C ILE A 417 103.74 6.26 102.50
N SER A 418 105.05 6.43 102.33
CA SER A 418 106.07 5.60 102.98
C SER A 418 106.31 5.96 104.47
N ASN A 419 106.13 7.23 104.86
CA ASN A 419 106.21 7.67 106.25
C ASN A 419 105.01 7.24 107.12
N TRP A 420 103.97 6.64 106.53
CA TRP A 420 102.80 6.16 107.26
C TRP A 420 103.02 4.77 107.91
N LYS A 421 104.24 4.22 107.83
CA LYS A 421 104.62 2.91 108.39
C LYS A 421 105.54 3.00 109.62
N LYS A 422 105.48 4.09 110.39
CA LYS A 422 106.16 4.20 111.68
C LYS A 422 105.18 4.50 112.81
#